data_AF-A0A947A4L1-F1
#
_entry.id   AF-A0A947A4L1-F1
#
_cell.length_a   1.000
_cell.length_b   1.000
_cell.length_c   1.000
_cell.angle_alpha   90.00
_cell.angle_beta   90.00
_cell.angle_gamma   90.00
#
_symmetry.space_group_name_H-M   'P 1'
#
loop_
_entity.id
_entity.type
_entity.pdbx_description
1 polymer ?
#
loop_
_entity_poly.entity_id
_entity_poly.type
_entity_poly.pdbx_seq_one_letter_code
_entity_poly.pdbx_strand_id
1 'polypeptide(L)'
;MANTTQLDFKSHILEGIPTKLPSKPAYSTEANHAPHRKQILSREEKKLAIRNALRYFPTDWHAELSKEFAQELEDYGRIYMYRFKPSYDMYARPISEYPANTTEAAAIMLMIQNNLDPKVAQHPEELITYGGNGAVFQNWGQYLLTMKYLANMTHEQTLHMYSGHPMGLFPSSKEAPRVVITNGMMIPNYSKPDDWEKYNALGVTQYGQMTAGSYMYIGPQGIVHGTAITVMNAFRKVLNPGETSEGKLFLTSGLGGMSGAQPKAGGIAGCVTVCAEVNPAAAIKRHEQGWVNELISSMDELVVRTKKAMVMKETVSLAFIGNVVEVWERFYEEDVYISLGSDQTSLHNP
;
A
#
# COMPACT_ATOMS: atom_id res chain seq x y z
N MET A 1 -11.78 7.61 -39.46
CA MET A 1 -11.16 8.23 -38.27
C MET A 1 -12.29 8.64 -37.34
N ALA A 2 -12.68 7.75 -36.43
CA ALA A 2 -13.71 8.06 -35.44
C ALA A 2 -13.03 8.75 -34.26
N ASN A 3 -13.27 10.05 -34.10
CA ASN A 3 -12.98 10.79 -32.88
C ASN A 3 -13.86 10.20 -31.76
N THR A 4 -13.37 9.18 -31.06
CA THR A 4 -13.86 8.89 -29.71
C THR A 4 -13.42 10.06 -28.84
N THR A 5 -14.32 11.02 -28.61
CA THR A 5 -14.18 12.03 -27.57
C THR A 5 -13.92 11.30 -26.26
N GLN A 6 -12.66 11.30 -25.82
CA GLN A 6 -12.26 10.83 -24.52
C GLN A 6 -13.02 11.67 -23.49
N LEU A 7 -13.78 11.03 -22.61
CA LEU A 7 -14.52 11.72 -21.56
C LEU A 7 -13.52 12.51 -20.71
N ASP A 8 -13.87 13.73 -20.31
CA ASP A 8 -13.05 14.45 -19.35
C ASP A 8 -13.12 13.79 -17.96
N PHE A 9 -12.19 14.16 -17.08
CA PHE A 9 -12.08 13.60 -15.74
C PHE A 9 -13.42 13.64 -14.97
N LYS A 10 -14.11 14.78 -14.99
CA LYS A 10 -15.37 14.97 -14.24
C LYS A 10 -16.47 14.06 -14.78
N SER A 11 -16.55 13.95 -16.10
CA SER A 11 -17.52 13.11 -16.78
C SER A 11 -17.32 11.64 -16.46
N HIS A 12 -16.06 11.17 -16.42
CA HIS A 12 -15.76 9.79 -15.99
C HIS A 12 -16.20 9.51 -14.55
N ILE A 13 -15.94 10.44 -13.61
CA ILE A 13 -16.34 10.29 -12.21
C ILE A 13 -17.86 10.22 -12.05
N LEU A 14 -18.61 11.06 -12.77
CA LEU A 14 -20.07 11.11 -12.70
C LEU A 14 -20.75 9.90 -13.37
N GLU A 15 -20.13 9.31 -14.40
CA GLU A 15 -20.69 8.16 -15.11
C GLU A 15 -20.75 6.91 -14.20
N GLY A 16 -19.67 6.63 -13.47
CA GLY A 16 -19.48 5.39 -12.71
C GLY A 16 -19.27 4.20 -13.65
N ILE A 17 -20.11 3.16 -13.57
CA ILE A 17 -20.09 2.08 -14.56
C ILE A 17 -20.52 2.66 -15.91
N PRO A 18 -19.71 2.51 -16.97
CA PRO A 18 -20.02 3.08 -18.27
C PRO A 18 -21.36 2.61 -18.83
N THR A 19 -21.96 3.41 -19.70
CA THR A 19 -23.21 3.02 -20.38
C THR A 19 -23.00 2.03 -21.53
N LYS A 20 -21.77 1.93 -22.05
CA LYS A 20 -21.37 1.00 -23.11
C LYS A 20 -20.18 0.17 -22.63
N LEU A 21 -20.11 -1.08 -23.07
CA LEU A 21 -19.03 -1.98 -22.69
C LEU A 21 -17.71 -1.44 -23.27
N PRO A 22 -16.71 -1.09 -22.43
CA PRO A 22 -15.43 -0.60 -22.92
C PRO A 22 -14.67 -1.67 -23.69
N SER A 23 -13.78 -1.24 -24.58
CA SER A 23 -12.81 -2.13 -25.21
C SER A 23 -11.89 -2.75 -24.17
N LYS A 24 -11.47 -4.00 -24.39
CA LYS A 24 -10.51 -4.67 -23.51
C LYS A 24 -9.16 -3.92 -23.54
N PRO A 25 -8.61 -3.52 -22.37
CA PRO A 25 -7.32 -2.84 -22.30
C PRO A 25 -6.17 -3.82 -22.55
N ALA A 26 -5.04 -3.28 -23.02
CA ALA A 26 -3.79 -4.02 -23.05
C ALA A 26 -3.24 -4.18 -21.63
N TYR A 27 -2.64 -5.33 -21.34
CA TYR A 27 -1.95 -5.57 -20.08
C TYR A 27 -0.60 -4.83 -20.07
N SER A 28 -0.31 -4.07 -19.01
CA SER A 28 0.92 -3.29 -18.91
C SER A 28 2.06 -4.15 -18.38
N THR A 29 3.09 -4.42 -19.18
CA THR A 29 4.26 -5.17 -18.68
C THR A 29 5.22 -4.30 -17.86
N GLU A 30 5.03 -2.99 -17.85
CA GLU A 30 5.90 -2.02 -17.17
C GLU A 30 5.41 -1.66 -15.77
N ALA A 31 4.14 -1.95 -15.45
CA ALA A 31 3.58 -1.67 -14.13
C ALA A 31 4.04 -2.69 -13.08
N ASN A 32 4.20 -2.24 -11.84
CA ASN A 32 4.49 -3.13 -10.71
C ASN A 32 3.23 -3.88 -10.28
N HIS A 33 2.98 -5.03 -10.88
CA HIS A 33 1.80 -5.85 -10.58
C HIS A 33 1.91 -6.65 -9.29
N ALA A 34 0.78 -6.86 -8.63
CA ALA A 34 0.71 -7.74 -7.48
C ALA A 34 1.04 -9.20 -7.86
N PRO A 35 1.67 -9.98 -6.96
CA PRO A 35 1.93 -11.39 -7.21
C PRO A 35 0.64 -12.20 -7.36
N HIS A 36 0.75 -13.33 -8.07
CA HIS A 36 -0.33 -14.29 -8.23
C HIS A 36 -0.92 -14.71 -6.87
N ARG A 37 -2.25 -14.74 -6.76
CA ARG A 37 -2.93 -15.12 -5.51
C ARG A 37 -3.25 -16.61 -5.48
N LYS A 38 -3.23 -17.16 -4.26
CA LYS A 38 -3.51 -18.57 -4.00
C LYS A 38 -4.83 -19.01 -4.64
N GLN A 39 -4.77 -20.04 -5.49
CA GLN A 39 -5.93 -20.68 -6.11
C GLN A 39 -6.60 -21.60 -5.09
N ILE A 40 -7.49 -21.04 -4.26
CA ILE A 40 -8.13 -21.75 -3.14
C ILE A 40 -9.61 -22.11 -3.40
N LEU A 41 -10.22 -21.54 -4.44
CA LEU A 41 -11.64 -21.74 -4.73
C LEU A 41 -11.91 -23.09 -5.41
N SER A 42 -12.93 -23.80 -4.93
CA SER A 42 -13.53 -24.93 -5.65
C SER A 42 -14.24 -24.47 -6.94
N ARG A 43 -14.59 -25.40 -7.82
CA ARG A 43 -15.29 -25.08 -9.08
C ARG A 43 -16.60 -24.32 -8.87
N GLU A 44 -17.40 -24.70 -7.87
CA GLU A 44 -18.66 -24.01 -7.56
C GLU A 44 -18.42 -22.61 -6.96
N GLU A 45 -17.35 -22.46 -6.18
CA GLU A 45 -16.95 -21.16 -5.65
C GLU A 45 -16.38 -20.24 -6.74
N LYS A 46 -15.63 -20.76 -7.73
CA LYS A 46 -15.22 -19.98 -8.91
C LYS A 46 -16.44 -19.47 -9.68
N LYS A 47 -17.46 -20.31 -9.91
CA LYS A 47 -18.73 -19.87 -10.50
C LYS A 47 -19.42 -18.81 -9.64
N LEU A 48 -19.39 -18.95 -8.31
CA LEU A 48 -19.95 -17.97 -7.39
C LEU A 48 -19.18 -16.64 -7.45
N ALA A 49 -17.85 -16.65 -7.49
CA ALA A 49 -17.01 -15.46 -7.63
C ALA A 49 -17.36 -14.68 -8.91
N ILE A 50 -17.51 -15.39 -10.04
CA ILE A 50 -17.92 -14.78 -11.31
C ILE A 50 -19.31 -14.17 -11.20
N ARG A 51 -20.30 -14.91 -10.65
CA ARG A 51 -21.64 -14.35 -10.41
C ARG A 51 -21.60 -13.12 -9.50
N ASN A 52 -20.77 -13.15 -8.46
CA ASN A 52 -20.60 -12.03 -7.53
C ASN A 52 -20.03 -10.80 -8.21
N ALA A 53 -19.06 -10.96 -9.12
CA ALA A 53 -18.49 -9.89 -9.93
C ALA A 53 -19.51 -9.33 -10.95
N LEU A 54 -20.33 -10.18 -11.57
CA LEU A 54 -21.32 -9.76 -12.57
C LEU A 54 -22.46 -8.91 -12.00
N ARG A 55 -22.68 -8.91 -10.68
CA ARG A 55 -23.70 -8.06 -10.02
C ARG A 55 -23.53 -6.56 -10.28
N TYR A 56 -22.32 -6.12 -10.61
CA TYR A 56 -22.02 -4.71 -10.89
C TYR A 56 -22.40 -4.26 -12.31
N PHE A 57 -22.74 -5.20 -13.20
CA PHE A 57 -22.87 -4.92 -14.64
C PHE A 57 -24.22 -5.33 -15.20
N PRO A 58 -24.69 -4.65 -16.28
CA PRO A 58 -25.90 -5.03 -17.01
C PRO A 58 -25.85 -6.48 -17.50
N THR A 59 -27.00 -7.15 -17.51
CA THR A 59 -27.13 -8.56 -17.92
C THR A 59 -26.64 -8.82 -19.35
N ASP A 60 -26.79 -7.84 -20.23
CA ASP A 60 -26.38 -7.93 -21.63
C ASP A 60 -24.86 -8.13 -21.79
N TRP A 61 -24.07 -7.74 -20.78
CA TRP A 61 -22.61 -7.90 -20.80
C TRP A 61 -22.16 -9.22 -20.15
N HIS A 62 -23.05 -9.94 -19.47
CA HIS A 62 -22.66 -11.11 -18.67
C HIS A 62 -22.03 -12.22 -19.50
N ALA A 63 -22.46 -12.42 -20.75
CA ALA A 63 -21.90 -13.43 -21.63
C ALA A 63 -20.42 -13.18 -21.98
N GLU A 64 -20.02 -11.92 -22.12
CA GLU A 64 -18.64 -11.53 -22.39
C GLU A 64 -17.82 -11.44 -21.10
N LEU A 65 -18.33 -10.71 -20.11
CA LEU A 65 -17.64 -10.48 -18.84
C LEU A 65 -17.46 -11.75 -18.02
N SER A 66 -18.38 -12.73 -18.10
CA SER A 66 -18.19 -14.01 -17.40
C SER A 66 -16.94 -14.75 -17.85
N LYS A 67 -16.63 -14.72 -19.15
CA LYS A 67 -15.42 -15.34 -19.72
C LYS A 67 -14.17 -14.57 -19.30
N GLU A 68 -14.25 -13.24 -19.33
CA GLU A 68 -13.14 -12.38 -18.91
C GLU A 68 -12.83 -12.53 -17.42
N PHE A 69 -13.83 -12.47 -16.56
CA PHE A 69 -13.66 -12.64 -15.11
C PHE A 69 -13.22 -14.05 -14.74
N ALA A 70 -13.66 -15.08 -15.48
CA ALA A 70 -13.11 -16.42 -15.33
C ALA A 70 -11.61 -16.44 -15.64
N GLN A 71 -11.20 -15.77 -16.72
CA GLN A 71 -9.80 -15.67 -17.12
C GLN A 71 -8.96 -14.90 -16.08
N GLU A 72 -9.43 -13.75 -15.60
CA GLU A 72 -8.74 -13.01 -14.53
C GLU A 72 -8.56 -13.87 -13.27
N LEU A 73 -9.60 -14.65 -12.91
CA LEU A 73 -9.54 -15.52 -11.74
C LEU A 73 -8.49 -16.63 -11.90
N GLU A 74 -8.29 -17.19 -13.09
CA GLU A 74 -7.20 -18.16 -13.34
C GLU A 74 -5.83 -17.47 -13.36
N ASP A 75 -5.72 -16.35 -14.10
CA ASP A 75 -4.46 -15.66 -14.35
C ASP A 75 -3.90 -14.96 -13.13
N TYR A 76 -4.75 -14.52 -12.19
CA TYR A 76 -4.33 -13.69 -11.06
C TYR A 76 -4.81 -14.21 -9.70
N GLY A 77 -5.75 -15.17 -9.68
CA GLY A 77 -6.43 -15.62 -8.46
C GLY A 77 -7.43 -14.61 -7.91
N ARG A 78 -7.74 -13.54 -8.67
CA ARG A 78 -8.66 -12.45 -8.33
C ARG A 78 -9.33 -11.90 -9.59
N ILE A 79 -10.48 -11.26 -9.39
CA ILE A 79 -11.21 -10.54 -10.45
C ILE A 79 -11.08 -9.05 -10.15
N TYR A 80 -10.12 -8.38 -10.79
CA TYR A 80 -9.85 -6.95 -10.63
C TYR A 80 -10.73 -6.09 -11.52
N MET A 81 -11.31 -6.67 -12.58
CA MET A 81 -12.11 -6.00 -13.59
C MET A 81 -11.27 -4.95 -14.34
N TYR A 82 -10.09 -5.33 -14.83
CA TYR A 82 -9.12 -4.40 -15.43
C TYR A 82 -9.71 -3.57 -16.57
N ARG A 83 -10.68 -4.13 -17.31
CA ARG A 83 -11.42 -3.42 -18.35
C ARG A 83 -12.03 -2.10 -17.90
N PHE A 84 -12.35 -1.98 -16.62
CA PHE A 84 -13.02 -0.81 -16.04
C PHE A 84 -12.07 0.13 -15.31
N LYS A 85 -10.75 -0.11 -15.37
CA LYS A 85 -9.75 0.86 -14.90
C LYS A 85 -9.88 2.17 -15.69
N PRO A 86 -10.03 3.34 -15.04
CA PRO A 86 -10.13 4.61 -15.74
C PRO A 86 -8.89 4.93 -16.57
N SER A 87 -9.09 5.67 -17.67
CA SER A 87 -8.00 6.12 -18.55
C SER A 87 -7.33 7.44 -18.15
N TYR A 88 -7.86 8.13 -17.13
CA TYR A 88 -7.22 9.33 -16.61
C TYR A 88 -6.07 8.98 -15.67
N ASP A 89 -5.11 9.89 -15.54
CA ASP A 89 -4.02 9.75 -14.58
C ASP A 89 -4.55 9.71 -13.15
N MET A 90 -4.10 8.71 -12.39
CA MET A 90 -4.49 8.49 -11.00
C MET A 90 -3.55 9.26 -10.08
N TYR A 91 -4.02 10.38 -9.53
CA TYR A 91 -3.31 11.18 -8.53
C TYR A 91 -4.29 12.10 -7.78
N ALA A 92 -3.89 12.58 -6.60
CA ALA A 92 -4.68 13.57 -5.88
C ALA A 92 -4.67 14.95 -6.56
N ARG A 93 -5.81 15.33 -7.13
CA ARG A 93 -6.07 16.64 -7.74
C ARG A 93 -6.44 17.72 -6.72
N PRO A 94 -6.33 19.02 -7.06
CA PRO A 94 -6.98 20.11 -6.32
C PRO A 94 -8.46 19.80 -6.07
N ILE A 95 -8.94 20.12 -4.86
CA ILE A 95 -10.31 19.75 -4.42
C ILE A 95 -11.41 20.30 -5.34
N SER A 96 -11.19 21.44 -6.00
CA SER A 96 -12.11 22.09 -6.94
C SER A 96 -12.24 21.36 -8.29
N GLU A 97 -11.35 20.42 -8.60
CA GLU A 97 -11.43 19.61 -9.82
C GLU A 97 -12.42 18.43 -9.70
N TYR A 98 -12.80 18.03 -8.48
CA TYR A 98 -13.75 16.94 -8.30
C TYR A 98 -15.19 17.43 -8.50
N PRO A 99 -16.03 16.68 -9.23
CA PRO A 99 -17.42 17.07 -9.50
C PRO A 99 -18.34 16.67 -8.33
N ALA A 100 -18.02 17.12 -7.11
CA ALA A 100 -18.79 16.79 -5.91
C ALA A 100 -19.82 17.86 -5.55
N ASN A 101 -20.96 17.43 -5.03
CA ASN A 101 -21.95 18.34 -4.42
C ASN A 101 -21.53 18.84 -3.03
N THR A 102 -20.58 18.17 -2.37
CA THR A 102 -20.07 18.55 -1.03
C THR A 102 -18.54 18.54 -1.01
N THR A 103 -17.95 19.45 -0.25
CA THR A 103 -16.49 19.55 -0.11
C THR A 103 -15.91 18.31 0.56
N GLU A 104 -16.61 17.73 1.53
CA GLU A 104 -16.19 16.53 2.23
C GLU A 104 -16.08 15.33 1.29
N ALA A 105 -17.06 15.16 0.39
CA ALA A 105 -17.01 14.08 -0.60
C ALA A 105 -15.90 14.30 -1.64
N ALA A 106 -15.63 15.54 -2.05
CA ALA A 106 -14.47 15.88 -2.87
C ALA A 106 -13.15 15.52 -2.18
N ALA A 107 -13.02 15.83 -0.89
CA ALA A 107 -11.83 15.48 -0.11
C ALA A 107 -11.64 13.95 0.00
N ILE A 108 -12.72 13.18 0.16
CA ILE A 108 -12.64 11.72 0.18
C ILE A 108 -12.21 11.16 -1.18
N MET A 109 -12.76 11.67 -2.29
CA MET A 109 -12.33 11.28 -3.64
C MET A 109 -10.85 11.57 -3.87
N LEU A 110 -10.36 12.72 -3.39
CA LEU A 110 -8.94 13.07 -3.41
C LEU A 110 -8.09 12.04 -2.69
N MET A 111 -8.47 11.68 -1.48
CA MET A 111 -7.70 10.72 -0.69
C MET A 111 -7.74 9.31 -1.26
N ILE A 112 -8.86 8.90 -1.87
CA ILE A 112 -8.95 7.64 -2.62
C ILE A 112 -7.94 7.64 -3.78
N GLN A 113 -7.88 8.71 -4.58
CA GLN A 113 -6.93 8.79 -5.69
C GLN A 113 -5.48 8.86 -5.22
N ASN A 114 -5.20 9.53 -4.10
CA ASN A 114 -3.88 9.50 -3.48
C ASN A 114 -3.45 8.08 -3.11
N ASN A 115 -4.34 7.29 -2.51
CA ASN A 115 -4.06 5.90 -2.14
C ASN A 115 -3.82 4.98 -3.35
N LEU A 116 -4.25 5.38 -4.54
CA LEU A 116 -4.09 4.65 -5.80
C LEU A 116 -3.08 5.29 -6.76
N ASP A 117 -2.44 6.40 -6.35
CA ASP A 117 -1.44 7.08 -7.16
C ASP A 117 -0.24 6.13 -7.39
N PRO A 118 0.23 5.91 -8.63
CA PRO A 118 1.39 5.05 -8.90
C PRO A 118 2.68 5.46 -8.18
N LYS A 119 2.79 6.72 -7.72
CA LYS A 119 3.91 7.21 -6.89
C LYS A 119 3.76 6.84 -5.42
N VAL A 120 2.57 6.44 -4.98
CA VAL A 120 2.22 6.16 -3.57
C VAL A 120 1.92 4.68 -3.37
N ALA A 121 1.08 4.09 -4.21
CA ALA A 121 0.60 2.72 -4.10
C ALA A 121 1.66 1.69 -4.53
N GLN A 122 1.69 0.54 -3.85
CA GLN A 122 2.60 -0.55 -4.16
C GLN A 122 2.22 -1.24 -5.48
N HIS A 123 0.94 -1.58 -5.65
CA HIS A 123 0.39 -2.22 -6.86
C HIS A 123 -0.90 -1.49 -7.27
N PRO A 124 -0.79 -0.31 -7.92
CA PRO A 124 -1.93 0.58 -8.17
C PRO A 124 -2.99 -0.05 -9.08
N GLU A 125 -2.60 -0.90 -10.03
CA GLU A 125 -3.54 -1.54 -10.98
C GLU A 125 -4.42 -2.60 -10.31
N GLU A 126 -3.92 -3.24 -9.25
CA GLU A 126 -4.63 -4.18 -8.40
C GLU A 126 -5.27 -3.51 -7.17
N LEU A 127 -5.29 -2.17 -7.15
CA LEU A 127 -5.87 -1.35 -6.10
C LEU A 127 -5.23 -1.56 -4.71
N ILE A 128 -3.96 -1.98 -4.65
CA ILE A 128 -3.22 -2.26 -3.42
C ILE A 128 -2.26 -1.11 -3.12
N THR A 129 -2.46 -0.47 -1.96
CA THR A 129 -1.63 0.65 -1.53
C THR A 129 -0.33 0.19 -0.87
N TYR A 130 -0.39 -0.76 0.08
CA TYR A 130 0.82 -1.28 0.75
C TYR A 130 0.58 -2.60 1.48
N GLY A 131 1.65 -3.17 2.05
CA GLY A 131 1.59 -4.41 2.83
C GLY A 131 1.36 -5.65 1.96
N GLY A 132 1.61 -5.56 0.66
CA GLY A 132 1.44 -6.66 -0.30
C GLY A 132 -0.01 -6.98 -0.68
N ASN A 133 -0.99 -6.75 0.19
CA ASN A 133 -2.41 -7.01 -0.06
C ASN A 133 -3.38 -5.99 0.57
N GLY A 134 -2.87 -4.91 1.17
CA GLY A 134 -3.70 -3.83 1.73
C GLY A 134 -4.36 -3.02 0.62
N ALA A 135 -5.63 -3.32 0.35
CA ALA A 135 -6.37 -2.82 -0.79
C ALA A 135 -7.29 -1.65 -0.44
N VAL A 136 -7.49 -0.76 -1.42
CA VAL A 136 -8.49 0.31 -1.39
C VAL A 136 -9.87 -0.26 -1.74
N PHE A 137 -9.95 -1.03 -2.82
CA PHE A 137 -11.14 -1.74 -3.30
C PHE A 137 -10.75 -3.14 -3.80
N GLN A 138 -11.73 -4.03 -3.92
CA GLN A 138 -11.50 -5.38 -4.46
C GLN A 138 -11.35 -5.37 -5.99
N ASN A 139 -11.97 -4.40 -6.65
CA ASN A 139 -12.01 -4.30 -8.11
C ASN A 139 -12.36 -2.88 -8.59
N TRP A 140 -12.14 -2.62 -9.87
CA TRP A 140 -12.40 -1.32 -10.49
C TRP A 140 -13.89 -0.96 -10.57
N GLY A 141 -14.80 -1.94 -10.60
CA GLY A 141 -16.24 -1.68 -10.55
C GLY A 141 -16.65 -0.99 -9.25
N GLN A 142 -16.08 -1.42 -8.12
CA GLN A 142 -16.28 -0.78 -6.82
C GLN A 142 -15.73 0.65 -6.78
N TYR A 143 -14.53 0.87 -7.30
CA TYR A 143 -13.95 2.22 -7.42
C TYR A 143 -14.91 3.15 -8.18
N LEU A 144 -15.33 2.76 -9.39
CA LEU A 144 -16.20 3.60 -10.23
C LEU A 144 -17.51 3.98 -9.55
N LEU A 145 -18.15 3.02 -8.89
CA LEU A 145 -19.40 3.27 -8.17
C LEU A 145 -19.18 4.16 -6.94
N THR A 146 -18.11 3.94 -6.17
CA THR A 146 -17.78 4.80 -5.02
C THR A 146 -17.54 6.24 -5.45
N MET A 147 -16.75 6.46 -6.51
CA MET A 147 -16.50 7.81 -7.03
C MET A 147 -17.80 8.48 -7.49
N LYS A 148 -18.67 7.75 -8.19
CA LYS A 148 -20.00 8.25 -8.59
C LYS A 148 -20.88 8.61 -7.39
N TYR A 149 -20.93 7.77 -6.36
CA TYR A 149 -21.73 8.05 -5.18
C TYR A 149 -21.21 9.27 -4.42
N LEU A 150 -19.89 9.39 -4.25
CA LEU A 150 -19.29 10.56 -3.61
C LEU A 150 -19.54 11.85 -4.42
N ALA A 151 -19.49 11.79 -5.75
CA ALA A 151 -19.79 12.94 -6.60
C ALA A 151 -21.24 13.44 -6.41
N ASN A 152 -22.20 12.53 -6.28
CA ASN A 152 -23.63 12.85 -6.25
C ASN A 152 -24.22 13.04 -4.84
N MET A 153 -23.56 12.54 -3.78
CA MET A 153 -24.13 12.56 -2.44
C MET A 153 -24.38 13.97 -1.91
N THR A 154 -25.41 14.11 -1.07
CA THR A 154 -25.72 15.37 -0.39
C THR A 154 -25.11 15.43 1.02
N HIS A 155 -25.25 16.57 1.69
CA HIS A 155 -24.84 16.73 3.09
C HIS A 155 -25.66 15.85 4.07
N GLU A 156 -26.80 15.29 3.65
CA GLU A 156 -27.71 14.51 4.50
C GLU A 156 -27.69 13.03 4.09
N GLN A 157 -26.55 12.57 3.58
CA GLN A 157 -26.32 11.18 3.22
C GLN A 157 -24.99 10.67 3.78
N THR A 158 -24.96 9.36 4.01
CA THR A 158 -23.76 8.58 4.33
C THR A 158 -23.63 7.44 3.33
N LEU A 159 -22.45 7.28 2.73
CA LEU A 159 -22.08 6.14 1.91
C LEU A 159 -21.60 4.99 2.81
N HIS A 160 -22.25 3.83 2.70
CA HIS A 160 -21.85 2.64 3.46
C HIS A 160 -20.94 1.74 2.60
N MET A 161 -19.72 1.52 3.08
CA MET A 161 -18.71 0.69 2.42
C MET A 161 -18.55 -0.65 3.14
N TYR A 162 -18.82 -1.73 2.41
CA TYR A 162 -18.72 -3.11 2.87
C TYR A 162 -17.49 -3.78 2.24
N SER A 163 -16.35 -3.66 2.90
CA SER A 163 -15.06 -4.20 2.43
C SER A 163 -14.75 -3.85 0.98
N GLY A 164 -14.84 -2.57 0.64
CA GLY A 164 -14.68 -2.06 -0.73
C GLY A 164 -15.99 -1.98 -1.53
N HIS A 165 -17.00 -2.81 -1.26
CA HIS A 165 -18.28 -2.70 -1.95
C HIS A 165 -19.06 -1.45 -1.49
N PRO A 166 -19.40 -0.50 -2.39
CA PRO A 166 -20.29 0.60 -2.04
C PRO A 166 -21.73 0.10 -2.00
N MET A 167 -22.25 -0.16 -0.80
CA MET A 167 -23.62 -0.66 -0.63
C MET A 167 -24.66 0.38 -1.09
N GLY A 168 -24.36 1.67 -0.87
CA GLY A 168 -25.19 2.78 -1.34
C GLY A 168 -25.18 3.98 -0.42
N LEU A 169 -25.91 5.01 -0.83
CA LEU A 169 -26.15 6.23 -0.07
C LEU A 169 -27.43 6.07 0.76
N PHE A 170 -27.32 6.28 2.06
CA PHE A 170 -28.44 6.23 3.00
C PHE A 170 -28.67 7.61 3.63
N PRO A 171 -29.93 8.01 3.90
CA PRO A 171 -30.20 9.26 4.61
C PRO A 171 -29.51 9.33 5.98
N SER A 172 -28.96 10.49 6.31
CA SER A 172 -28.23 10.78 7.55
C SER A 172 -28.42 12.26 7.96
N SER A 173 -27.73 12.71 9.01
CA SER A 173 -27.64 14.15 9.33
C SER A 173 -26.41 14.81 8.71
N LYS A 174 -26.35 16.14 8.75
CA LYS A 174 -25.19 16.92 8.26
C LYS A 174 -23.92 16.65 9.05
N GLU A 175 -24.06 16.37 10.34
CA GLU A 175 -23.00 16.08 11.29
C GLU A 175 -22.53 14.63 11.24
N ALA A 176 -23.28 13.75 10.56
CA ALA A 176 -22.89 12.35 10.38
C ALA A 176 -21.65 12.23 9.48
N PRO A 177 -20.89 11.12 9.60
CA PRO A 177 -19.84 10.81 8.64
C PRO A 177 -20.39 10.73 7.21
N ARG A 178 -19.65 11.25 6.23
CA ARG A 178 -20.01 11.07 4.81
C ARG A 178 -19.81 9.63 4.34
N VAL A 179 -18.90 8.89 4.98
CA VAL A 179 -18.62 7.49 4.66
C VAL A 179 -18.41 6.70 5.95
N VAL A 180 -19.01 5.51 6.02
CA VAL A 180 -18.71 4.50 7.04
C VAL A 180 -18.07 3.31 6.34
N ILE A 181 -16.87 2.93 6.79
CA ILE A 181 -16.06 1.91 6.13
C ILE A 181 -15.82 0.73 7.07
N THR A 182 -16.13 -0.46 6.57
CA THR A 182 -15.68 -1.73 7.16
C THR A 182 -14.78 -2.44 6.16
N ASN A 183 -13.70 -3.06 6.63
CA ASN A 183 -12.79 -3.87 5.80
C ASN A 183 -12.43 -5.14 6.55
N GLY A 184 -12.68 -6.31 5.94
CA GLY A 184 -12.21 -7.58 6.53
C GLY A 184 -12.97 -8.00 7.79
N MET A 185 -14.18 -7.46 8.03
CA MET A 185 -14.98 -7.85 9.18
C MET A 185 -15.54 -9.25 8.96
N MET A 186 -15.19 -10.17 9.87
CA MET A 186 -15.51 -11.59 9.77
C MET A 186 -16.16 -12.08 11.07
N ILE A 187 -17.01 -13.10 10.95
CA ILE A 187 -17.40 -13.90 12.12
C ILE A 187 -16.12 -14.58 12.64
N PRO A 188 -15.76 -14.49 13.93
CA PRO A 188 -14.44 -14.89 14.43
C PRO A 188 -14.00 -16.32 14.04
N ASN A 189 -14.93 -17.27 14.03
CA ASN A 189 -14.65 -18.67 13.67
C ASN A 189 -14.26 -18.88 12.20
N TYR A 190 -14.45 -17.87 11.35
CA TYR A 190 -14.17 -17.87 9.91
C TYR A 190 -13.18 -16.77 9.51
N SER A 191 -12.27 -16.42 10.42
CA SER A 191 -11.29 -15.35 10.24
C SER A 191 -9.84 -15.87 10.13
N LYS A 192 -9.64 -17.12 9.71
CA LYS A 192 -8.30 -17.67 9.48
C LYS A 192 -7.72 -17.13 8.15
N PRO A 193 -6.39 -17.20 7.94
CA PRO A 193 -5.77 -16.72 6.70
C PRO A 193 -6.40 -17.30 5.42
N ASP A 194 -6.65 -18.62 5.38
CA ASP A 194 -7.27 -19.27 4.21
C ASP A 194 -8.75 -18.91 4.03
N ASP A 195 -9.49 -18.64 5.12
CA ASP A 195 -10.85 -18.11 5.03
C ASP A 195 -10.83 -16.75 4.33
N TRP A 196 -9.92 -15.87 4.76
CA TRP A 196 -9.77 -14.54 4.18
C TRP A 196 -9.41 -14.60 2.69
N GLU A 197 -8.43 -15.44 2.31
CA GLU A 197 -8.04 -15.62 0.90
C GLU A 197 -9.22 -16.08 0.04
N LYS A 198 -10.00 -17.03 0.53
CA LYS A 198 -11.20 -17.54 -0.15
C LYS A 198 -12.26 -16.45 -0.29
N TYR A 199 -12.62 -15.76 0.79
CA TYR A 199 -13.70 -14.76 0.76
C TYR A 199 -13.32 -13.52 -0.04
N ASN A 200 -12.03 -13.18 -0.10
CA ASN A 200 -11.54 -12.11 -0.98
C ASN A 200 -11.65 -12.52 -2.45
N ALA A 201 -11.22 -13.75 -2.82
CA ALA A 201 -11.41 -14.27 -4.17
C ALA A 201 -12.89 -14.35 -4.60
N LEU A 202 -13.79 -14.63 -3.66
CA LEU A 202 -15.24 -14.63 -3.88
C LEU A 202 -15.84 -13.22 -4.08
N GLY A 203 -15.08 -12.15 -3.84
CA GLY A 203 -15.57 -10.78 -3.97
C GLY A 203 -16.48 -10.34 -2.83
N VAL A 204 -16.31 -10.89 -1.62
CA VAL A 204 -17.16 -10.58 -0.44
C VAL A 204 -16.42 -9.95 0.73
N THR A 205 -15.09 -9.85 0.68
CA THR A 205 -14.29 -9.14 1.69
C THR A 205 -12.95 -8.67 1.12
N GLN A 206 -12.25 -7.80 1.84
CA GLN A 206 -10.89 -7.36 1.50
C GLN A 206 -10.08 -7.10 2.77
N TYR A 207 -8.76 -7.02 2.64
CA TYR A 207 -7.87 -6.57 3.70
C TYR A 207 -7.55 -5.11 3.45
N GLY A 208 -8.04 -4.24 4.33
CA GLY A 208 -7.97 -2.80 4.14
C GLY A 208 -6.74 -2.14 4.73
N GLN A 209 -5.69 -2.85 5.15
CA GLN A 209 -4.63 -2.11 5.84
C GLN A 209 -5.11 -1.59 7.21
N MET A 210 -4.46 -0.52 7.64
CA MET A 210 -4.98 0.52 8.50
C MET A 210 -5.45 1.69 7.63
N THR A 211 -4.60 2.19 6.73
CA THR A 211 -4.84 3.41 5.95
C THR A 211 -5.10 3.18 4.46
N ALA A 212 -4.94 1.95 3.97
CA ALA A 212 -5.19 1.60 2.57
C ALA A 212 -6.69 1.65 2.24
N GLY A 213 -7.49 0.83 2.93
CA GLY A 213 -8.94 0.74 2.77
C GLY A 213 -9.71 1.80 3.54
N SER A 214 -9.04 2.66 4.31
CA SER A 214 -9.66 3.84 4.95
C SER A 214 -9.33 5.16 4.25
N TYR A 215 -8.62 5.09 3.11
CA TYR A 215 -8.33 6.23 2.24
C TYR A 215 -7.53 7.33 2.93
N MET A 216 -6.44 7.00 3.60
CA MET A 216 -5.61 8.02 4.27
C MET A 216 -4.12 7.69 4.34
N TYR A 217 -3.62 6.90 3.38
CA TYR A 217 -2.19 6.57 3.31
C TYR A 217 -1.43 7.69 2.61
N ILE A 218 -0.45 8.29 3.29
CA ILE A 218 0.27 9.49 2.80
C ILE A 218 1.70 9.18 2.39
N GLY A 219 1.94 7.95 1.94
CA GLY A 219 3.29 7.47 1.66
C GLY A 219 4.07 7.13 2.93
N PRO A 220 5.39 6.96 2.81
CA PRO A 220 6.18 6.33 3.86
C PRO A 220 6.62 7.30 4.98
N GLN A 221 6.24 8.58 4.90
CA GLN A 221 6.56 9.61 5.91
C GLN A 221 6.03 9.26 7.32
N GLY A 222 4.85 8.63 7.41
CA GLY A 222 4.28 8.22 8.70
C GLY A 222 5.14 7.19 9.42
N ILE A 223 5.74 6.26 8.66
CA ILE A 223 6.67 5.26 9.20
C ILE A 223 7.99 5.91 9.61
N VAL A 224 8.54 6.84 8.82
CA VAL A 224 9.76 7.58 9.19
C VAL A 224 9.59 8.26 10.55
N HIS A 225 8.48 8.96 10.77
CA HIS A 225 8.20 9.62 12.04
C HIS A 225 8.05 8.62 13.19
N GLY A 226 7.26 7.55 13.00
CA GLY A 226 7.06 6.51 14.01
C GLY A 226 8.37 5.83 14.41
N THR A 227 9.19 5.43 13.44
CA THR A 227 10.49 4.82 13.68
C THR A 227 11.46 5.79 14.36
N ALA A 228 11.47 7.07 13.99
CA ALA A 228 12.29 8.08 14.66
C ALA A 228 11.93 8.21 16.15
N ILE A 229 10.63 8.25 16.47
CA ILE A 229 10.16 8.23 17.87
C ILE A 229 10.63 6.98 18.60
N THR A 230 10.53 5.80 17.97
CA THR A 230 11.00 4.54 18.58
C THR A 230 12.49 4.58 18.87
N VAL A 231 13.32 4.95 17.89
CA VAL A 231 14.78 5.01 18.05
C VAL A 231 15.18 6.03 19.12
N MET A 232 14.60 7.23 19.11
CA MET A 232 14.86 8.26 20.12
C MET A 232 14.46 7.80 21.53
N ASN A 233 13.32 7.11 21.69
CA ASN A 233 12.91 6.56 22.98
C ASN A 233 13.80 5.39 23.42
N ALA A 234 14.22 4.54 22.50
CA ALA A 234 15.13 3.44 22.78
C ALA A 234 16.47 3.98 23.31
N PHE A 235 17.04 5.02 22.69
CA PHE A 235 18.22 5.70 23.21
C PHE A 235 17.99 6.30 24.60
N ARG A 236 16.88 7.02 24.82
CA ARG A 236 16.54 7.55 26.16
C ARG A 236 16.45 6.47 27.24
N LYS A 237 16.10 5.24 26.87
CA LYS A 237 15.95 4.12 27.80
C LYS A 237 17.29 3.45 28.15
N VAL A 238 18.23 3.38 27.20
CA VAL A 238 19.49 2.66 27.37
C VAL A 238 20.68 3.56 27.72
N LEU A 239 20.60 4.85 27.43
CA LEU A 239 21.64 5.82 27.73
C LEU A 239 21.44 6.45 29.11
N ASN A 240 22.54 6.88 29.73
CA ASN A 240 22.48 7.59 31.00
C ASN A 240 21.92 9.01 30.82
N PRO A 241 21.33 9.61 31.87
CA PRO A 241 20.90 11.00 31.83
C PRO A 241 22.04 11.94 31.38
N GLY A 242 21.78 12.75 30.35
CA GLY A 242 22.75 13.69 29.78
C GLY A 242 23.58 13.16 28.61
N GLU A 243 23.52 11.86 28.31
CA GLU A 243 24.12 11.31 27.08
C GLU A 243 23.21 11.54 25.86
N THR A 244 23.82 11.65 24.68
CA THR A 244 23.14 11.78 23.38
C THR A 244 23.40 10.56 22.49
N SER A 245 22.64 10.45 21.40
CA SER A 245 22.78 9.44 20.35
C SER A 245 23.99 9.68 19.41
N GLU A 246 24.69 10.80 19.54
CA GLU A 246 25.83 11.15 18.70
C GLU A 246 26.97 10.14 18.85
N GLY A 247 27.43 9.57 17.73
CA GLY A 247 28.44 8.52 17.71
C GLY A 247 27.98 7.17 18.24
N LYS A 248 26.70 7.03 18.62
CA LYS A 248 26.10 5.75 19.02
C LYS A 248 25.61 5.01 17.78
N LEU A 249 25.74 3.69 17.81
CA LEU A 249 25.39 2.82 16.69
C LEU A 249 23.99 2.21 16.87
N PHE A 250 23.16 2.36 15.85
CA PHE A 250 21.92 1.62 15.64
C PHE A 250 22.11 0.59 14.51
N LEU A 251 22.12 -0.69 14.85
CA LEU A 251 22.17 -1.80 13.89
C LEU A 251 20.78 -2.39 13.69
N THR A 252 20.35 -2.53 12.44
CA THR A 252 19.06 -3.13 12.06
C THR A 252 19.12 -3.79 10.68
N SER A 253 17.98 -4.28 10.19
CA SER A 253 17.82 -5.02 8.94
C SER A 253 16.56 -4.64 8.17
N GLY A 254 16.58 -4.90 6.87
CA GLY A 254 15.48 -4.72 5.93
C GLY A 254 15.35 -3.29 5.41
N LEU A 255 15.29 -3.15 4.10
CA LEU A 255 15.05 -1.90 3.37
C LEU A 255 13.79 -1.97 2.49
N GLY A 256 12.86 -2.86 2.87
CA GLY A 256 11.54 -3.02 2.27
C GLY A 256 10.60 -1.83 2.50
N GLY A 257 9.29 -2.02 2.31
CA GLY A 257 8.29 -0.94 2.32
C GLY A 257 8.31 -0.08 3.59
N MET A 258 8.16 -0.71 4.76
CA MET A 258 8.23 -0.04 6.07
C MET A 258 9.68 0.06 6.58
N SER A 259 10.46 -1.01 6.43
CA SER A 259 11.80 -1.10 7.01
C SER A 259 12.84 -0.17 6.36
N GLY A 260 12.61 0.24 5.12
CA GLY A 260 13.40 1.28 4.45
C GLY A 260 13.40 2.65 5.14
N ALA A 261 12.47 2.92 6.06
CA ALA A 261 12.42 4.17 6.81
C ALA A 261 13.48 4.25 7.95
N GLN A 262 14.04 3.12 8.37
CA GLN A 262 14.96 3.04 9.51
C GLN A 262 16.23 3.89 9.35
N PRO A 263 16.93 3.85 8.19
CA PRO A 263 18.05 4.77 7.89
C PRO A 263 17.73 6.25 8.11
N LYS A 264 16.59 6.71 7.56
CA LYS A 264 16.17 8.11 7.68
C LYS A 264 15.81 8.47 9.11
N ALA A 265 15.14 7.56 9.82
CA ALA A 265 14.80 7.71 11.23
C ALA A 265 16.04 7.82 12.13
N GLY A 266 17.08 7.01 11.87
CA GLY A 266 18.36 7.12 12.55
C GLY A 266 19.06 8.46 12.29
N GLY A 267 18.97 8.95 11.05
CA GLY A 267 19.41 10.31 10.70
C GLY A 267 18.70 11.41 11.50
N ILE A 268 17.38 11.32 11.66
CA ILE A 268 16.60 12.25 12.51
C ILE A 268 16.99 12.12 13.99
N ALA A 269 17.26 10.89 14.44
CA ALA A 269 17.69 10.62 15.81
C ALA A 269 19.16 11.01 16.07
N GLY A 270 19.94 11.41 15.06
CA GLY A 270 21.33 11.85 15.22
C GLY A 270 22.33 10.72 15.52
N CYS A 271 22.05 9.48 15.08
CA CYS A 271 22.94 8.33 15.31
C CYS A 271 23.61 7.83 14.02
N VAL A 272 24.62 6.97 14.20
CA VAL A 272 25.14 6.13 13.11
C VAL A 272 24.18 4.96 12.92
N THR A 273 23.69 4.77 11.70
CA THR A 273 22.80 3.64 11.37
C THR A 273 23.49 2.68 10.42
N VAL A 274 23.48 1.39 10.76
CA VAL A 274 23.81 0.31 9.82
C VAL A 274 22.54 -0.49 9.58
N CYS A 275 22.14 -0.64 8.32
CA CYS A 275 20.97 -1.40 7.92
C CYS A 275 21.35 -2.45 6.87
N ALA A 276 21.28 -3.72 7.21
CA ALA A 276 21.58 -4.80 6.28
C ALA A 276 20.35 -5.16 5.41
N GLU A 277 20.57 -5.38 4.12
CA GLU A 277 19.54 -5.80 3.16
C GLU A 277 20.15 -6.76 2.13
N VAL A 278 19.51 -7.92 1.96
CA VAL A 278 19.96 -8.95 1.03
C VAL A 278 19.57 -8.65 -0.42
N ASN A 279 18.52 -7.86 -0.64
CA ASN A 279 18.05 -7.44 -1.96
C ASN A 279 18.70 -6.10 -2.39
N PRO A 280 19.67 -6.11 -3.32
CA PRO A 280 20.35 -4.88 -3.74
C PRO A 280 19.40 -3.83 -4.33
N ALA A 281 18.32 -4.26 -5.00
CA ALA A 281 17.35 -3.35 -5.59
C ALA A 281 16.62 -2.52 -4.53
N ALA A 282 16.33 -3.10 -3.36
CA ALA A 282 15.73 -2.37 -2.25
C ALA A 282 16.72 -1.35 -1.68
N ALA A 283 17.97 -1.74 -1.44
CA ALA A 283 19.01 -0.85 -0.93
C ALA A 283 19.28 0.34 -1.88
N ILE A 284 19.49 0.06 -3.18
CA ILE A 284 19.72 1.07 -4.22
C ILE A 284 18.55 2.05 -4.27
N LYS A 285 17.31 1.55 -4.29
CA LYS A 285 16.12 2.39 -4.30
C LYS A 285 16.07 3.34 -3.08
N ARG A 286 16.48 2.89 -1.89
CA ARG A 286 16.53 3.77 -0.69
C ARG A 286 17.66 4.78 -0.74
N HIS A 287 18.78 4.44 -1.37
CA HIS A 287 19.86 5.37 -1.62
C HIS A 287 19.45 6.47 -2.61
N GLU A 288 18.84 6.11 -3.74
CA GLU A 288 18.32 7.05 -4.76
C GLU A 288 17.26 8.01 -4.17
N GLN A 289 16.48 7.55 -3.20
CA GLN A 289 15.51 8.37 -2.45
C GLN A 289 16.16 9.34 -1.46
N GLY A 290 17.48 9.25 -1.22
CA GLY A 290 18.18 10.01 -0.18
C GLY A 290 17.81 9.58 1.25
N TRP A 291 17.36 8.33 1.41
CA TRP A 291 17.02 7.74 2.70
C TRP A 291 18.20 6.99 3.32
N VAL A 292 19.06 6.44 2.46
CA VAL A 292 20.36 5.84 2.79
C VAL A 292 21.47 6.75 2.25
N ASN A 293 22.50 7.01 3.05
CA ASN A 293 23.63 7.85 2.62
C ASN A 293 24.64 7.09 1.78
N GLU A 294 24.99 5.86 2.19
CA GLU A 294 26.06 5.08 1.56
C GLU A 294 25.63 3.62 1.38
N LEU A 295 25.97 3.04 0.22
CA LEU A 295 25.81 1.62 -0.07
C LEU A 295 27.17 0.94 0.08
N ILE A 296 27.23 -0.15 0.86
CA ILE A 296 28.45 -0.90 1.12
C ILE A 296 28.18 -2.37 0.84
N SER A 297 29.09 -3.03 0.12
CA SER A 297 28.98 -4.48 -0.19
C SER A 297 30.16 -5.30 0.35
N SER A 298 31.20 -4.66 0.86
CA SER A 298 32.33 -5.32 1.52
C SER A 298 32.16 -5.25 3.03
N MET A 299 32.26 -6.40 3.70
CA MET A 299 32.17 -6.48 5.16
C MET A 299 33.32 -5.72 5.85
N ASP A 300 34.54 -5.82 5.32
CA ASP A 300 35.70 -5.10 5.87
C ASP A 300 35.55 -3.58 5.73
N GLU A 301 35.00 -3.13 4.59
CA GLU A 301 34.68 -1.72 4.38
C GLU A 301 33.61 -1.24 5.37
N LEU A 302 32.57 -2.05 5.61
CA LEU A 302 31.52 -1.73 6.57
C LEU A 302 32.09 -1.51 7.97
N VAL A 303 32.92 -2.45 8.46
CA VAL A 303 33.54 -2.36 9.79
C VAL A 303 34.37 -1.07 9.91
N VAL A 304 35.25 -0.80 8.94
CA VAL A 304 36.11 0.40 8.95
C VAL A 304 35.27 1.68 8.92
N ARG A 305 34.25 1.72 8.05
CA ARG A 305 33.38 2.89 7.88
C ARG A 305 32.52 3.16 9.10
N THR A 306 31.96 2.12 9.72
CA THR A 306 31.16 2.21 10.95
C THR A 306 32.00 2.70 12.12
N LYS A 307 33.18 2.11 12.37
CA LYS A 307 34.11 2.56 13.43
C LYS A 307 34.48 4.04 13.25
N LYS A 308 34.78 4.47 12.03
CA LYS A 308 35.07 5.88 11.72
C LYS A 308 33.87 6.79 12.00
N ALA A 309 32.66 6.42 11.57
CA ALA A 309 31.44 7.19 11.79
C ALA A 309 31.18 7.43 13.28
N MET A 310 31.34 6.38 14.09
CA MET A 310 31.13 6.43 15.54
C MET A 310 32.12 7.37 16.23
N VAL A 311 33.41 7.28 15.90
CA VAL A 311 34.46 8.16 16.46
C VAL A 311 34.23 9.61 16.07
N MET A 312 33.89 9.86 14.80
CA MET A 312 33.63 11.21 14.28
C MET A 312 32.25 11.75 14.66
N LYS A 313 31.43 10.96 15.37
CA LYS A 313 30.05 11.30 15.75
C LYS A 313 29.19 11.73 14.57
N GLU A 314 29.38 11.08 13.43
CA GLU A 314 28.62 11.38 12.22
C GLU A 314 27.16 10.95 12.38
N THR A 315 26.25 11.73 11.80
CA THR A 315 24.87 11.28 11.55
C THR A 315 24.82 10.73 10.12
N VAL A 316 24.98 9.42 9.99
CA VAL A 316 25.09 8.75 8.69
C VAL A 316 24.38 7.41 8.71
N SER A 317 23.80 7.04 7.57
CA SER A 317 23.18 5.74 7.34
C SER A 317 23.93 4.95 6.28
N LEU A 318 24.36 3.76 6.67
CA LEU A 318 25.12 2.80 5.86
C LEU A 318 24.21 1.61 5.56
N ALA A 319 23.88 1.38 4.30
CA ALA A 319 23.19 0.15 3.90
C ALA A 319 24.22 -0.90 3.50
N PHE A 320 24.22 -2.02 4.20
CA PHE A 320 25.05 -3.17 3.85
C PHE A 320 24.27 -4.10 2.93
N ILE A 321 24.79 -4.34 1.72
CA ILE A 321 24.21 -5.29 0.76
C ILE A 321 24.71 -6.69 1.14
N GLY A 322 23.94 -7.39 1.96
CA GLY A 322 24.31 -8.68 2.52
C GLY A 322 23.39 -9.08 3.68
N ASN A 323 23.70 -10.20 4.33
CA ASN A 323 22.86 -10.73 5.41
C ASN A 323 23.17 -10.03 6.75
N VAL A 324 22.13 -9.66 7.50
CA VAL A 324 22.30 -9.04 8.83
C VAL A 324 23.03 -9.96 9.81
N VAL A 325 22.89 -11.28 9.67
CA VAL A 325 23.56 -12.26 10.53
C VAL A 325 25.08 -12.11 10.45
N GLU A 326 25.62 -11.97 9.24
CA GLU A 326 27.06 -11.78 9.02
C GLU A 326 27.54 -10.46 9.64
N VAL A 327 26.72 -9.40 9.62
CA VAL A 327 27.06 -8.12 10.27
C VAL A 327 27.11 -8.27 11.78
N TRP A 328 26.15 -8.98 12.38
CA TRP A 328 26.14 -9.26 13.82
C TRP A 328 27.38 -10.04 14.26
N GLU A 329 27.70 -11.13 13.55
CA GLU A 329 28.86 -11.97 13.83
C GLU A 329 30.17 -11.16 13.68
N ARG A 330 30.31 -10.43 12.58
CA ARG A 330 31.52 -9.63 12.32
C ARG A 330 31.70 -8.51 13.34
N PHE A 331 30.63 -7.80 13.70
CA PHE A 331 30.72 -6.70 14.67
C PHE A 331 31.07 -7.21 16.07
N TYR A 332 30.67 -8.43 16.42
CA TYR A 332 31.10 -9.09 17.64
C TYR A 332 32.60 -9.42 17.62
N GLU A 333 33.12 -10.02 16.54
CA GLU A 333 34.55 -10.31 16.39
C GLU A 333 35.44 -9.07 16.44
N GLU A 334 34.92 -7.95 15.93
CA GLU A 334 35.64 -6.68 15.78
C GLU A 334 35.46 -5.72 16.96
N ASP A 335 34.82 -6.17 18.05
CA ASP A 335 34.49 -5.39 19.25
C ASP A 335 33.74 -4.06 18.93
N VAL A 336 32.87 -4.08 17.92
CA VAL A 336 32.04 -2.92 17.56
C VAL A 336 30.83 -2.87 18.50
N TYR A 337 30.84 -1.95 19.46
CA TYR A 337 29.74 -1.80 20.42
C TYR A 337 28.47 -1.23 19.77
N ILE A 338 27.43 -2.05 19.70
CA ILE A 338 26.12 -1.67 19.18
C ILE A 338 25.27 -1.11 20.32
N SER A 339 24.96 0.19 20.25
CA SER A 339 24.17 0.85 21.30
C SER A 339 22.69 0.48 21.24
N LEU A 340 22.16 0.25 20.04
CA LEU A 340 20.82 -0.27 19.81
C LEU A 340 20.84 -1.32 18.70
N GLY A 341 20.29 -2.50 19.00
CA GLY A 341 20.07 -3.58 18.04
C GLY A 341 18.59 -3.76 17.74
N SER A 342 18.23 -3.99 16.48
CA SER A 342 16.88 -4.36 16.07
C SER A 342 16.90 -5.25 14.83
N ASP A 343 15.71 -5.70 14.42
CA ASP A 343 15.49 -6.43 13.18
C ASP A 343 14.10 -6.06 12.63
N GLN A 344 13.99 -5.89 11.32
CA GLN A 344 12.71 -5.70 10.65
C GLN A 344 12.65 -6.47 9.32
N THR A 345 13.28 -7.65 9.31
CA THR A 345 13.02 -8.65 8.27
C THR A 345 11.57 -9.14 8.38
N SER A 346 11.04 -9.69 7.29
CA SER A 346 9.61 -10.06 7.22
C SER A 346 9.29 -11.41 7.89
N LEU A 347 9.76 -11.65 9.12
CA LEU A 347 9.60 -12.93 9.85
C LEU A 347 8.16 -13.31 10.22
N HIS A 348 7.17 -12.44 9.98
CA HIS A 348 5.76 -12.84 10.01
C HIS A 348 5.41 -13.82 8.88
N ASN A 349 6.27 -13.94 7.87
CA ASN A 349 6.27 -14.95 6.82
C ASN A 349 7.72 -15.41 6.57
N PRO A 350 8.27 -16.24 7.47
CA PRO A 350 9.69 -16.59 7.51
C PRO A 350 10.15 -17.48 6.34
#